data_AF-A0A1H5UIB3-F1
#
_entry.id   AF-A0A1H5UIB3-F1
#
_cell.length_a   1.000
_cell.length_b   1.000
_cell.length_c   1.000
_cell.angle_alpha   90.00
_cell.angle_beta   90.00
_cell.angle_gamma   90.00
#
_symmetry.space_group_name_H-M   'P 1'
#
loop_
_entity.id
_entity.type
_entity.pdbx_description
1 polymer ?
#
loop_
_entity_poly.entity_id
_entity_poly.type
_entity_poly.pdbx_seq_one_letter_code
_entity_poly.pdbx_strand_id
1 'polypeptide(L)'
;MDENKPVIDFDDAAILEKFRSLLNKYQNQGKITPAISNVTLTASALHADKMLSMDASTIPLLSEVVILHPSIIQPQPARLTPIQLILDAALRDANIEMDTLNKKALANALEVRLTNQIK
;
A
#
# COMPACT_ATOMS: atom_id res chain seq x y z
N MET A 1 -0.86 -50.22 0.24
CA MET A 1 0.56 -49.91 0.05
C MET A 1 0.64 -48.84 -1.02
N ASP A 2 0.67 -47.56 -0.64
CA ASP A 2 1.31 -46.50 -1.43
C ASP A 2 1.41 -45.23 -0.56
N GLU A 3 2.61 -45.02 -0.01
CA GLU A 3 2.95 -43.90 0.87
C GLU A 3 4.17 -43.17 0.29
N ASN A 4 3.97 -42.55 -0.87
CA ASN A 4 4.97 -41.65 -1.46
C ASN A 4 4.69 -40.22 -1.01
N LYS A 5 5.20 -39.85 0.17
CA LYS A 5 5.42 -38.45 0.55
C LYS A 5 6.93 -38.20 0.45
N PRO A 6 7.39 -37.24 -0.38
CA PRO A 6 8.81 -36.92 -0.39
C PRO A 6 9.15 -36.30 0.97
N VAL A 7 9.98 -37.00 1.74
CA VAL A 7 10.69 -36.40 2.86
C VAL A 7 11.62 -35.37 2.23
N ILE A 8 11.15 -34.12 2.14
CA ILE A 8 12.00 -33.00 1.77
C ILE A 8 12.86 -32.76 3.01
N ASP A 9 13.97 -33.50 3.06
CA ASP A 9 15.03 -33.34 4.04
C ASP A 9 15.70 -32.00 3.72
N PHE A 10 15.11 -30.92 4.20
CA PHE A 10 15.74 -29.61 4.16
C PHE A 10 16.98 -29.70 5.04
N ASP A 11 18.15 -29.72 4.41
CA ASP A 11 19.42 -29.73 5.12
C ASP A 11 19.55 -28.42 5.92
N ASP A 12 19.22 -28.49 7.21
CA ASP A 12 19.28 -27.37 8.15
C ASP A 12 20.67 -26.73 8.17
N ALA A 13 21.73 -27.52 7.91
CA ALA A 13 23.09 -27.01 7.82
C ALA A 13 23.26 -26.07 6.61
N ALA A 14 22.69 -26.42 5.45
CA ALA A 14 22.70 -25.58 4.26
C ALA A 14 21.89 -24.28 4.45
N ILE A 15 20.79 -24.34 5.21
CA ILE A 15 20.00 -23.16 5.57
C ILE A 15 20.80 -22.23 6.48
N LEU A 16 21.44 -22.77 7.52
CA LEU A 16 22.29 -22.02 8.44
C LEU A 16 23.49 -21.37 7.73
N GLU A 17 24.10 -22.05 6.76
CA GLU A 17 25.19 -21.51 5.96
C GLU A 17 24.74 -20.34 5.08
N LYS A 18 23.60 -20.47 4.39
CA LYS A 18 23.00 -19.38 3.61
C LYS A 18 22.70 -18.17 4.50
N PHE A 19 22.15 -18.40 5.68
CA PHE A 19 21.83 -17.32 6.62
C PHE A 19 23.09 -16.56 7.09
N ARG A 20 24.15 -17.29 7.47
CA ARG A 20 25.45 -16.69 7.84
C ARG A 20 26.07 -15.89 6.69
N SER A 21 26.00 -16.43 5.48
CA SER A 21 26.47 -15.76 4.27
C SER A 21 25.72 -14.45 4.02
N LEU A 22 24.40 -14.46 4.23
CA LEU A 22 23.57 -13.28 4.06
C LEU A 22 23.89 -12.20 5.11
N LEU A 23 24.00 -12.57 6.39
CA LEU A 23 24.39 -11.65 7.45
C LEU A 23 25.73 -10.99 7.13
N ASN A 24 26.75 -11.77 6.76
CA ASN A 24 28.07 -11.23 6.44
C ASN A 24 28.03 -10.27 5.25
N LYS A 25 27.24 -10.60 4.20
CA LYS A 25 27.10 -9.76 3.01
C LYS A 25 26.52 -8.38 3.32
N TYR A 26 25.56 -8.29 4.25
CA TYR A 26 24.83 -7.06 4.52
C TYR A 26 25.27 -6.33 5.80
N GLN A 27 26.04 -6.96 6.69
CA GLN A 27 26.52 -6.37 7.95
C GLN A 27 27.33 -5.09 7.75
N ASN A 28 28.04 -4.94 6.63
CA ASN A 28 28.87 -3.77 6.34
C ASN A 28 28.24 -2.79 5.33
N GLN A 29 27.05 -3.10 4.79
CA GLN A 29 26.36 -2.22 3.83
C GLN A 29 25.73 -0.99 4.48
N GLY A 30 25.64 -0.94 5.81
CA GLY A 30 25.21 0.24 6.57
C GLY A 30 26.23 1.38 6.63
N LYS A 31 27.47 1.18 6.14
CA LYS A 31 28.44 2.27 5.94
C LYS A 31 28.34 2.83 4.52
N ILE A 32 27.15 3.30 4.18
CA ILE A 32 26.92 4.08 2.96
C ILE A 32 27.52 5.47 3.16
N THR A 33 28.77 5.61 2.74
CA THR A 33 29.32 6.89 2.25
C THR A 33 28.32 7.47 1.26
N PRO A 34 27.95 8.78 1.33
CA PRO A 34 27.00 9.35 0.40
C PRO A 34 27.69 9.57 -0.96
N ALA A 35 27.75 8.50 -1.76
CA ALA A 35 28.08 8.60 -3.17
C ALA A 35 26.80 9.00 -3.90
N ILE A 36 26.73 10.29 -4.21
CA ILE A 36 25.75 10.92 -5.10
C ILE A 36 25.70 10.08 -6.38
N SER A 37 24.66 9.28 -6.53
CA SER A 37 24.37 8.55 -7.77
C SER A 37 23.01 9.02 -8.26
N ASN A 38 23.06 9.91 -9.23
CA ASN A 38 21.91 10.43 -9.95
C ASN A 38 21.23 9.26 -10.67
N VAL A 39 20.18 8.69 -10.07
CA VAL A 39 19.31 7.72 -10.75
C VAL A 39 18.27 8.52 -11.53
N THR A 40 18.55 8.73 -12.81
CA THR A 40 17.61 9.27 -13.79
C THR A 40 16.46 8.27 -13.98
N LEU A 41 15.36 8.45 -13.27
CA LEU A 41 14.10 7.76 -13.54
C LEU A 41 13.43 8.44 -14.74
N THR A 42 13.64 7.91 -15.95
CA THR A 42 12.87 8.27 -17.13
C THR A 42 11.49 7.60 -17.06
N ALA A 43 10.55 8.20 -16.33
CA ALA A 43 9.13 7.94 -16.50
C ALA A 43 8.54 9.06 -17.36
N SER A 44 8.38 8.77 -18.64
CA SER A 44 7.78 9.68 -19.62
C SER A 44 6.29 9.85 -19.31
N ALA A 45 5.91 11.04 -18.84
CA ALA A 45 4.54 11.54 -18.79
C ALA A 45 4.55 13.06 -19.05
N LEU A 46 4.94 13.43 -20.28
CA LEU A 46 4.58 14.68 -20.94
C LEU A 46 3.07 14.60 -21.26
N HIS A 47 2.13 15.52 -20.97
CA HIS A 47 2.09 16.95 -20.63
C HIS A 47 0.80 17.16 -19.78
N ALA A 48 0.79 18.00 -18.74
CA ALA A 48 0.37 19.39 -18.89
C ALA A 48 1.12 20.28 -17.88
N ASP A 49 1.69 21.32 -18.48
CA ASP A 49 2.81 22.11 -18.01
C ASP A 49 2.35 23.24 -17.07
N LYS A 50 2.72 23.12 -15.79
CA LYS A 50 3.27 24.22 -14.98
C LYS A 50 3.96 23.65 -13.73
N MET A 51 4.86 22.68 -13.91
CA MET A 51 5.80 22.36 -12.85
C MET A 51 6.89 23.43 -12.90
N LEU A 52 6.73 24.46 -12.08
CA LEU A 52 7.87 25.23 -11.59
C LEU A 52 8.91 24.20 -11.15
N SER A 53 10.07 24.21 -11.80
CA SER A 53 11.25 23.45 -11.41
C SER A 53 11.57 23.83 -9.97
N MET A 54 11.00 23.09 -9.03
CA MET A 54 11.16 23.32 -7.61
C MET A 54 12.43 22.59 -7.22
N ASP A 55 13.49 23.37 -7.05
CA ASP A 55 14.80 22.90 -6.65
C ASP A 55 14.64 21.99 -5.41
N ALA A 56 15.33 20.84 -5.38
CA ALA A 56 15.20 19.87 -4.27
C ALA A 56 15.54 20.47 -2.89
N SER A 57 16.19 21.64 -2.87
CA SER A 57 16.41 22.52 -1.72
C SER A 57 15.12 23.07 -1.08
N THR A 58 13.96 22.90 -1.71
CA THR A 58 12.69 23.51 -1.27
C THR A 58 11.78 22.53 -0.53
N ILE A 59 12.24 21.30 -0.28
CA ILE A 59 11.50 20.33 0.53
C ILE A 59 11.67 20.72 2.00
N PRO A 60 10.59 21.06 2.72
CA PRO A 60 10.67 21.49 4.12
C PRO A 60 11.29 20.41 5.01
N LEU A 61 12.16 20.82 5.92
CA LEU A 61 12.73 19.92 6.94
C LEU A 61 11.69 19.64 8.04
N LEU A 62 11.86 18.54 8.78
CA LEU A 62 10.94 18.16 9.89
C LEU A 62 10.86 19.19 11.02
N SER A 63 11.80 20.14 11.06
CA SER A 63 11.82 21.27 11.99
C SER A 63 10.96 22.45 11.55
N GLU A 64 10.43 22.45 10.33
CA GLU A 64 9.71 23.57 9.74
C GLU A 64 8.19 23.32 9.75
N VAL A 65 7.42 24.37 10.09
CA VAL A 65 5.96 24.30 10.08
C VAL A 65 5.46 24.75 8.70
N VAL A 66 4.88 23.81 7.95
CA VAL A 66 4.32 24.06 6.61
C VAL A 66 2.84 24.39 6.75
N ILE A 67 2.46 25.64 6.42
CA ILE A 67 1.07 26.07 6.37
C ILE A 67 0.59 25.98 4.93
N LEU A 68 -0.28 25.02 4.64
CA LEU A 68 -0.88 24.86 3.31
C LEU A 68 -2.10 25.76 3.16
N HIS A 69 -2.13 26.53 2.07
CA HIS A 69 -3.31 27.34 1.74
C HIS A 69 -4.47 26.41 1.33
N PRO A 70 -5.70 26.61 1.83
CA PRO A 70 -6.84 25.73 1.55
C PRO A 70 -7.13 25.52 0.05
N SER A 71 -6.77 26.48 -0.81
CA SER A 71 -6.93 26.38 -2.27
C SER A 71 -6.02 25.35 -2.95
N ILE A 72 -4.98 24.87 -2.26
CA ILE A 72 -4.03 23.88 -2.77
C ILE A 72 -4.50 22.45 -2.43
N ILE A 73 -5.40 22.32 -1.45
CA ILE A 73 -5.91 21.04 -0.98
C ILE A 73 -7.11 20.67 -1.86
N GLN A 74 -6.92 19.78 -2.83
CA GLN A 74 -8.05 19.19 -3.53
C GLN A 74 -8.95 18.43 -2.54
N PRO A 75 -10.28 18.57 -2.62
CA PRO A 75 -11.21 17.79 -1.81
C PRO A 75 -10.92 16.30 -2.03
N GLN A 76 -10.76 15.56 -0.94
CA GLN A 76 -10.62 14.12 -1.04
C GLN A 76 -11.91 13.55 -1.67
N PRO A 77 -11.81 12.72 -2.73
CA PRO A 77 -12.98 12.12 -3.34
C PRO A 77 -13.76 11.32 -2.30
N ALA A 78 -15.09 11.32 -2.44
CA ALA A 78 -15.97 10.62 -1.53
C ALA A 78 -15.57 9.14 -1.45
N ARG A 79 -15.02 8.74 -0.30
CA ARG A 79 -14.66 7.35 -0.05
C ARG A 79 -15.93 6.56 0.23
N LEU A 80 -16.01 5.35 -0.33
CA LEU A 80 -17.06 4.41 0.04
C LEU A 80 -16.92 4.07 1.53
N THR A 81 -18.05 3.82 2.19
CA THR A 81 -18.02 3.39 3.58
C THR A 81 -17.42 1.98 3.68
N PRO A 82 -16.81 1.60 4.82
CA PRO A 82 -16.26 0.26 4.99
C PRO A 82 -17.28 -0.86 4.74
N ILE A 83 -18.54 -0.65 5.13
CA ILE A 83 -19.62 -1.62 4.91
C ILE A 83 -19.96 -1.75 3.42
N GLN A 84 -19.99 -0.64 2.69
CA GLN A 84 -20.22 -0.68 1.26
C GLN A 84 -19.12 -1.44 0.51
N LEU A 85 -17.85 -1.27 0.91
CA LEU A 85 -16.71 -2.00 0.35
C LEU A 85 -16.80 -3.51 0.60
N ILE A 86 -17.15 -3.92 1.83
CA ILE A 86 -17.31 -5.33 2.20
C ILE A 86 -18.47 -5.95 1.42
N LEU A 87 -19.59 -5.24 1.31
CA LEU A 87 -20.74 -5.70 0.54
C LEU A 87 -20.40 -5.83 -0.95
N ASP A 88 -19.69 -4.86 -1.54
CA ASP A 88 -19.25 -4.91 -2.94
C ASP A 88 -18.33 -6.11 -3.21
N ALA A 89 -17.41 -6.43 -2.29
CA ALA A 89 -16.57 -7.61 -2.38
C ALA A 89 -17.39 -8.91 -2.29
N ALA A 90 -18.26 -9.02 -1.28
CA ALA A 90 -19.08 -10.21 -1.07
C ALA A 90 -20.04 -10.49 -2.25
N LEU A 91 -20.65 -9.46 -2.83
CA LEU A 91 -21.50 -9.60 -4.01
C LEU A 91 -20.71 -10.07 -5.23
N ARG A 92 -19.48 -9.56 -5.40
CA ARG A 92 -18.58 -9.99 -6.48
C ARG A 92 -18.15 -11.45 -6.29
N ASP A 93 -17.79 -11.83 -5.07
CA ASP A 93 -17.36 -13.19 -4.73
C ASP A 93 -18.51 -14.20 -4.91
N ALA A 94 -19.75 -13.80 -4.58
CA ALA A 94 -20.94 -14.61 -4.79
C ALA A 94 -21.47 -14.57 -6.24
N ASN A 95 -20.86 -13.78 -7.11
CA ASN A 95 -21.30 -13.53 -8.49
C ASN A 95 -22.78 -13.10 -8.58
N ILE A 96 -23.22 -12.26 -7.64
CA ILE A 96 -24.57 -11.71 -7.56
C ILE A 96 -24.56 -10.30 -8.13
N GLU A 97 -25.30 -10.09 -9.22
CA GLU A 97 -25.56 -8.76 -9.73
C GLU A 97 -26.67 -8.07 -8.94
N MET A 98 -26.40 -6.85 -8.50
CA MET A 98 -27.30 -6.06 -7.68
C MET A 98 -27.24 -4.60 -8.11
N ASP A 99 -28.41 -4.00 -8.31
CA ASP A 99 -28.51 -2.59 -8.70
C ASP A 99 -27.87 -1.66 -7.68
N THR A 100 -27.29 -0.56 -8.18
CA THR A 100 -26.58 0.46 -7.39
C THR A 100 -27.43 1.06 -6.28
N LEU A 101 -28.73 1.29 -6.51
CA LEU A 101 -29.64 1.87 -5.52
C LEU A 101 -29.92 0.87 -4.41
N ASN A 102 -30.25 -0.37 -4.78
CA ASN A 102 -30.47 -1.45 -3.83
C ASN A 102 -29.22 -1.72 -2.99
N LYS A 103 -28.04 -1.68 -3.63
CA LYS A 103 -26.77 -1.92 -2.96
C LYS A 103 -26.49 -0.87 -1.90
N LYS A 104 -26.73 0.40 -2.23
CA LYS A 104 -26.60 1.52 -1.28
C LYS A 104 -27.62 1.40 -0.14
N ALA A 105 -28.86 1.03 -0.44
CA ALA A 105 -29.89 0.82 0.57
C ALA A 105 -29.52 -0.30 1.54
N LEU A 106 -28.98 -1.41 1.03
CA LEU A 106 -28.54 -2.53 1.85
C LEU A 106 -27.33 -2.16 2.71
N ALA A 107 -26.32 -1.48 2.15
CA ALA A 107 -25.16 -1.00 2.90
C ALA A 107 -25.59 -0.08 4.06
N ASN A 108 -26.49 0.87 3.80
CA ASN A 108 -27.02 1.76 4.84
C ASN A 108 -27.80 1.00 5.92
N ALA A 109 -28.63 0.03 5.53
CA ALA A 109 -29.38 -0.79 6.50
C ALA A 109 -28.44 -1.60 7.40
N LEU A 110 -27.35 -2.13 6.85
CA LEU A 110 -26.32 -2.85 7.59
C LEU A 110 -25.56 -1.95 8.57
N GLU A 111 -25.22 -0.73 8.16
CA GLU A 111 -24.58 0.26 9.04
C GLU A 111 -25.45 0.65 10.23
N VAL A 112 -26.73 0.93 9.98
CA VAL A 112 -27.70 1.25 11.04
C VAL A 112 -27.83 0.08 12.01
N ARG A 113 -27.93 -1.15 11.47
CA ARG A 113 -28.04 -2.35 12.31
C ARG A 113 -26.79 -2.57 13.17
N LEU A 114 -25.59 -2.41 12.61
CA LEU A 114 -24.33 -2.56 13.36
C LEU A 114 -24.21 -1.53 14.48
N THR A 115 -24.58 -0.28 14.20
CA THR A 115 -24.56 0.80 15.19
C THR A 115 -25.51 0.52 16.36
N ASN A 116 -26.68 -0.06 16.07
CA ASN A 116 -27.66 -0.42 17.10
C ASN A 116 -27.27 -1.65 17.93
N GLN A 117 -26.36 -2.51 17.44
CA GLN A 117 -25.91 -3.73 18.13
C GLN A 117 -24.75 -3.49 19.12
N ILE A 118 -24.08 -2.34 19.03
CA ILE A 118 -22.92 -1.98 19.86
C ILE A 118 -23.38 -1.19 21.12
N LYS A 119 -24.69 -1.01 21.31
CA LYS A 119 -25.29 -0.20 22.38
C LYS A 119 -25.93 -1.08 23.45
#